data_AF-A0A1X4NJ39-F1
#
_entry.id   AF-A0A1X4NJ39-F1
#
_cell.length_a   1.000
_cell.length_b   1.000
_cell.length_c   1.000
_cell.angle_alpha   90.00
_cell.angle_beta   90.00
_cell.angle_gamma   90.00
#
_symmetry.space_group_name_H-M   'P 1'
#
loop_
_entity.id
_entity.type
_entity.pdbx_description
1 polymer ?
#
loop_
_entity_poly.entity_id
_entity_poly.type
_entity_poly.pdbx_seq_one_letter_code
_entity_poly.pdbx_strand_id
1 'polypeptide(L)' 'MTNSIAIGLGLLILGGLAVDGFLTGGDGFLFLAGKGLDLLEWIAFWR' A
#
# COMPACT_ATOMS: atom_id res chain seq x y z
N MET A 1 8.65 17.03 7.91
CA MET A 1 9.26 15.84 7.29
C MET A 1 10.67 16.19 6.85
N THR A 2 11.68 15.42 7.25
CA THR A 2 13.06 15.60 6.75
C THR A 2 13.28 14.72 5.54
N ASN A 3 14.18 15.12 4.64
CA ASN A 3 14.52 14.32 3.44
C ASN A 3 14.96 12.90 3.82
N SER A 4 15.65 12.73 4.96
CA SER A 4 16.08 11.42 5.47
C SER A 4 14.90 10.50 5.80
N ILE A 5 13.84 11.03 6.43
CA ILE A 5 12.65 10.24 6.76
C ILE A 5 11.90 9.88 5.46
N ALA A 6 11.80 10.81 4.52
CA ALA A 6 11.14 10.56 3.24
C ALA A 6 11.82 9.42 2.46
N ILE A 7 13.16 9.42 2.40
CA ILE A 7 13.94 8.36 1.75
C ILE A 7 13.74 7.03 2.48
N GLY A 8 13.79 7.02 3.81
CA GLY A 8 13.58 5.81 4.61
C GLY A 8 12.20 5.18 4.37
N LEU A 9 11.14 5.99 4.36
CA LEU A 9 9.79 5.53 4.07
C LEU A 9 9.64 5.05 2.62
N GLY A 10 10.26 5.74 1.66
CA GLY A 10 10.25 5.33 0.26
C GLY A 10 10.89 3.94 0.06
N LEU A 11 12.04 3.71 0.68
CA LEU A 11 12.70 2.39 0.64
C LEU A 11 11.87 1.31 1.33
N LEU A 12 11.23 1.63 2.46
CA LEU A 12 10.36 0.69 3.17
C LEU A 12 9.19 0.24 2.27
N ILE A 13 8.51 1.18 1.63
CA ILE A 13 7.36 0.90 0.75
C ILE A 13 7.80 0.08 -0.46
N LEU A 14 8.86 0.50 -1.16
CA LEU A 14 9.36 -0.21 -2.33
C LEU A 14 9.87 -1.61 -1.97
N GLY A 15 10.54 -1.75 -0.82
CA GLY A 15 10.99 -3.04 -0.30
C GLY A 15 9.81 -3.97 0.00
N GLY A 16 8.75 -3.46 0.64
CA GLY A 16 7.54 -4.23 0.89
C GLY A 16 6.85 -4.71 -0.39
N LEU A 17 6.72 -3.84 -1.40
CA LEU A 17 6.16 -4.20 -2.71
C LEU A 17 7.02 -5.22 -3.44
N ALA A 18 8.35 -5.11 -3.37
CA ALA A 18 9.24 -6.11 -3.95
C ALA A 18 9.06 -7.47 -3.25
N VAL A 19 9.08 -7.50 -1.92
CA VAL A 19 8.88 -8.74 -1.14
C VAL A 19 7.53 -9.39 -1.48
N ASP A 20 6.46 -8.62 -1.54
CA ASP A 20 5.14 -9.12 -1.93
C ASP A 20 5.14 -9.66 -3.37
N GLY A 21 5.68 -8.90 -4.33
CA GLY A 21 5.79 -9.35 -5.72
C GLY A 21 6.60 -10.65 -5.89
N PHE A 22 7.68 -10.83 -5.12
CA PHE A 22 8.54 -12.02 -5.23
C PHE A 22 8.03 -13.24 -4.45
N LEU A 23 7.42 -13.05 -3.27
CA LEU A 23 7.03 -14.17 -2.40
C LEU A 23 5.57 -14.58 -2.56
N THR A 24 4.67 -13.63 -2.83
CA THR A 24 3.21 -13.87 -2.92
C THR A 24 2.68 -13.64 -4.32
N GLY A 25 3.52 -13.20 -5.27
CA GLY A 25 3.09 -12.83 -6.62
C GLY A 25 2.31 -11.51 -6.69
N GLY A 26 2.29 -10.72 -5.61
CA GLY A 26 1.56 -9.46 -5.53
C GLY A 26 0.14 -9.57 -4.95
N ASP A 27 -0.25 -10.74 -4.44
CA ASP A 27 -1.58 -10.97 -3.87
C ASP A 27 -1.85 -10.06 -2.66
N GLY A 28 -0.84 -9.75 -1.84
CA GLY A 28 -0.98 -8.87 -0.68
C GLY A 28 -1.31 -7.44 -1.08
N PHE A 29 -0.63 -6.91 -2.10
CA PHE A 29 -0.91 -5.59 -2.65
C PHE A 29 -2.30 -5.53 -3.28
N LEU A 30 -2.70 -6.54 -4.06
CA LEU A 30 -4.03 -6.62 -4.68
C LEU A 30 -5.14 -6.71 -3.63
N PHE A 31 -4.93 -7.47 -2.56
CA PHE A 31 -5.84 -7.53 -1.42
C PHE A 31 -6.04 -6.16 -0.77
N LEU A 32 -4.94 -5.45 -0.48
CA LEU A 32 -5.00 -4.11 0.10
C LEU A 32 -5.68 -3.11 -0.83
N ALA A 33 -5.44 -3.18 -2.14
CA ALA A 33 -6.10 -2.34 -3.13
C ALA A 33 -7.62 -2.56 -3.13
N GLY A 34 -8.07 -3.82 -3.09
CA GLY A 34 -9.49 -4.17 -2.97
C GLY A 34 -10.11 -3.59 -1.70
N LYS A 35 -9.44 -3.74 -0.55
CA LYS A 35 -9.91 -3.14 0.72
C LYS A 35 -9.92 -1.61 0.71
N GLY A 36 -9.00 -0.99 -0.03
CA GLY A 36 -8.99 0.44 -0.27
C GLY A 36 -10.23 0.90 -1.03
N LEU A 37 -10.65 0.16 -2.06
CA LEU A 37 -11.88 0.43 -2.80
C LEU A 37 -13.12 0.25 -1.93
N ASP A 38 -13.20 -0.83 -1.14
CA ASP A 38 -14.29 -1.05 -0.16
C ASP A 38 -14.40 0.14 0.80
N LEU A 39 -13.26 0.65 1.29
CA LEU A 39 -13.22 1.80 2.18
C LEU A 39 -13.69 3.08 1.48
N LEU A 40 -13.28 3.31 0.23
CA LEU A 40 -13.73 4.45 -0.56
C LEU A 40 -15.24 4.42 -0.78
N GLU A 41 -15.81 3.25 -1.09
CA GLU A 41 -17.26 3.06 -1.20
C GLU A 41 -17.97 3.37 0.12
N TRP A 42 -17.46 2.86 1.24
CA TRP A 42 -17.99 3.17 2.56
C TRP A 42 -17.95 4.66 2.87
N ILE A 43 -16.82 5.35 2.62
CA ILE A 43 -16.71 6.81 2.79
C ILE A 43 -17.72 7.53 1.89
N ALA A 44 -17.86 7.09 0.63
CA ALA A 44 -18.78 7.68 -0.33
C ALA A 44 -20.26 7.44 0.01
N PHE A 45 -20.58 6.48 0.88
CA PHE A 45 -21.91 6.29 1.46
C PHE A 45 -22.23 7.33 2.56
N TRP A 46 -21.23 7.78 3.32
CA TRP A 46 -21.41 8.76 4.42
C TRP A 46 -21.37 10.23 3.99
N ARG A 47 -20.99 10.51 2.74
CA ARG A 47 -21.15 11.87 2.18
C ARG A 47 -22.62 12.16 1.94
#